data_AF-A0A852YB86-F1
#
_entry.id   AF-A0A852YB86-F1
#
_cell.length_a   1.000
_cell.length_b   1.000
_cell.length_c   1.000
_cell.angle_alpha   90.00
_cell.angle_beta   90.00
_cell.angle_gamma   90.00
#
_symmetry.space_group_name_H-M   'P 1'
#
loop_
_entity.id
_entity.type
_entity.pdbx_description
1 polymer ?
#
loop_
_entity_poly.entity_id
_entity_poly.type
_entity_poly.pdbx_seq_one_letter_code
_entity_poly.pdbx_strand_id
1 'polypeptide(L)'
;MSAPRIGLLGRVRAMPVFAVSPSTEPYRVARIVLIVIGVAIGVVGGVILLNDVAPKRFVGLATWLIVAVVLHDAVLAPVLVAAGLAFLRVRERLRIGRLAATIVQGALVVAGVLTAIGVPGLLANRRGSANMTIATTPYLLSVAVVWVAAAVVIAAALVLPRAIERRARRK
;
A
#
# COMPACT_ATOMS: atom_id res chain seq x y z
N MET A 1 56.82 21.16 3.80
CA MET A 1 55.61 21.91 3.39
C MET A 1 54.41 21.01 3.62
N SER A 2 53.65 21.27 4.69
CA SER A 2 52.58 20.39 5.17
C SER A 2 51.23 20.81 4.59
N ALA A 3 50.50 19.86 4.01
CA ALA A 3 49.13 20.08 3.53
C ALA A 3 48.16 20.19 4.73
N PRO A 4 47.20 21.14 4.72
CA PRO A 4 46.22 21.27 5.79
C PRO A 4 45.21 20.12 5.74
N ARG A 5 45.10 19.36 6.84
CA ARG A 5 44.03 18.37 7.05
C ARG A 5 42.71 19.10 7.28
N ILE A 6 41.87 19.13 6.25
CA ILE A 6 40.48 19.58 6.36
C ILE A 6 39.73 18.52 7.16
N GLY A 7 39.43 18.81 8.43
CA GLY A 7 38.75 17.92 9.35
C GLY A 7 37.36 17.52 8.86
N LEU A 8 36.96 16.28 9.17
CA LEU A 8 35.68 15.65 8.84
C LEU A 8 34.46 16.51 9.23
N LEU A 9 34.62 17.41 10.20
CA LEU A 9 33.60 18.34 10.71
C LEU A 9 33.31 19.52 9.77
N GLY A 10 34.21 19.84 8.83
CA GLY A 10 33.99 20.89 7.83
C GLY A 10 33.02 20.47 6.70
N ARG A 11 32.77 19.17 6.55
CA ARG A 11 31.93 18.63 5.46
C ARG A 11 30.43 18.55 5.80
N VAL A 12 30.06 18.82 7.06
CA VAL A 12 28.68 18.68 7.56
C VAL A 12 27.92 20.02 7.58
N ARG A 13 28.61 21.14 7.33
CA ARG A 13 28.02 22.49 7.29
C ARG A 13 27.75 22.92 5.84
N ALA A 14 26.69 22.35 5.26
CA ALA A 14 25.86 22.90 4.17
C ALA A 14 25.19 21.76 3.39
N MET A 15 24.44 20.90 4.06
CA MET A 15 23.31 20.27 3.38
C MET A 15 22.09 21.09 3.74
N PRO A 16 21.58 21.96 2.84
CA PRO A 16 20.25 22.48 3.01
C PRO A 16 19.30 21.27 3.03
N VAL A 17 18.88 20.86 4.23
CA VAL A 17 17.88 19.81 4.46
C VAL A 17 16.53 20.19 3.80
N PHE A 18 16.43 21.44 3.35
CA PHE A 18 15.40 21.96 2.45
C PHE A 18 16.05 22.64 1.23
N ALA A 19 16.85 21.92 0.45
CA ALA A 19 16.98 22.28 -0.96
C ALA A 19 15.57 22.15 -1.55
N VAL A 20 14.84 23.26 -1.64
CA VAL A 20 13.65 23.34 -2.49
C VAL A 20 14.12 22.89 -3.86
N SER A 21 13.76 21.66 -4.25
CA SER A 21 14.01 21.18 -5.59
C SER A 21 13.49 22.25 -6.54
N PRO A 22 14.26 22.74 -7.53
CA PRO A 22 13.70 23.56 -8.59
C PRO A 22 12.47 22.81 -9.07
N SER A 23 11.30 23.45 -8.97
CA SER A 23 10.04 22.79 -9.31
C SER A 23 10.16 22.42 -10.77
N THR A 24 10.39 21.15 -11.09
CA THR A 24 10.24 20.73 -12.46
C THR A 24 8.75 20.94 -12.73
N GLU A 25 8.44 21.90 -13.60
CA GLU A 25 7.10 22.25 -14.08
C GLU A 25 6.09 21.07 -14.13
N PRO A 26 6.46 19.85 -14.57
CA PRO A 26 5.56 18.69 -14.54
C PRO A 26 4.96 18.34 -13.17
N TYR A 27 5.69 18.48 -12.05
CA TYR A 27 5.14 18.15 -10.73
C TYR A 27 4.14 19.20 -10.25
N ARG A 28 4.25 20.45 -10.69
CA ARG A 28 3.31 21.52 -10.34
C ARG A 28 1.95 21.23 -10.95
N VAL A 29 1.91 20.85 -12.23
CA VAL A 29 0.68 20.46 -12.94
C VAL A 29 0.06 19.24 -12.27
N ALA A 30 0.83 18.17 -12.06
CA ALA A 30 0.32 16.95 -11.42
C ALA A 30 -0.24 17.25 -10.01
N ARG A 31 0.45 18.08 -9.23
CA ARG A 31 -0.01 18.51 -7.90
C ARG A 31 -1.33 19.26 -7.97
N ILE A 32 -1.44 20.24 -8.87
CA ILE A 32 -2.68 21.01 -9.05
C ILE A 32 -3.82 20.08 -9.47
N VAL A 33 -3.58 19.19 -10.44
CA VAL A 33 -4.56 18.21 -10.90
C VAL A 33 -5.04 17.32 -9.75
N LEU A 34 -4.12 16.77 -8.94
CA LEU A 34 -4.47 15.95 -7.79
C LEU A 34 -5.26 16.73 -6.73
N ILE A 35 -4.90 17.99 -6.47
CA ILE A 35 -5.65 18.85 -5.54
C ILE A 35 -7.06 19.10 -6.07
N VAL A 36 -7.20 19.49 -7.34
CA VAL A 36 -8.51 19.76 -7.96
C VAL A 36 -9.39 18.51 -7.94
N ILE A 37 -8.84 17.35 -8.30
CA ILE A 37 -9.56 16.07 -8.24
C ILE A 37 -9.96 15.75 -6.79
N GLY A 38 -9.05 15.88 -5.84
CA GLY A 38 -9.33 15.61 -4.43
C GLY A 38 -10.42 16.53 -3.87
N VAL A 39 -10.37 17.81 -4.18
CA VAL A 39 -11.40 18.79 -3.79
C VAL A 39 -12.73 18.47 -4.47
N ALA A 40 -12.73 18.17 -5.77
CA ALA A 40 -13.95 17.80 -6.48
C ALA A 40 -14.63 16.56 -5.87
N ILE A 41 -13.85 15.51 -5.58
CA ILE A 41 -14.33 14.30 -4.90
C ILE A 41 -14.86 14.64 -3.50
N GLY A 42 -14.14 15.48 -2.74
CA GLY A 42 -14.55 15.92 -1.42
C GLY A 42 -15.87 16.70 -1.41
N VAL A 43 -16.05 17.60 -2.38
CA VAL A 43 -17.30 18.35 -2.57
C VAL A 43 -18.45 17.42 -2.94
N VAL A 44 -18.25 16.52 -3.92
CA VAL A 44 -19.27 15.54 -4.31
C VAL A 44 -19.65 14.65 -3.12
N GLY A 45 -18.65 14.14 -2.38
CA GLY A 45 -18.89 13.36 -1.17
C GLY A 45 -19.63 14.13 -0.08
N GLY A 46 -19.31 15.41 0.11
CA GLY A 46 -20.01 16.30 1.04
C GLY A 46 -21.46 16.55 0.65
N VAL A 47 -21.73 16.77 -0.64
CA VAL A 47 -23.10 16.90 -1.16
C VAL A 47 -23.90 15.63 -0.93
N ILE A 48 -23.33 14.45 -1.22
CA ILE A 48 -23.98 13.15 -0.96
C ILE A 48 -24.23 12.96 0.54
N LEU A 49 -23.26 13.29 1.39
CA LEU A 49 -23.40 13.18 2.85
C LEU A 49 -24.57 14.02 3.37
N LEU A 50 -24.72 15.25 2.89
CA LEU A 50 -25.75 16.17 3.37
C LEU A 50 -27.16 15.82 2.86
N ASN A 51 -27.27 15.24 1.65
CA ASN A 51 -28.56 14.93 1.03
C ASN A 51 -29.05 13.50 1.32
N ASP A 52 -28.14 12.52 1.36
CA ASP A 52 -28.52 11.10 1.33
C ASP A 52 -28.29 10.39 2.69
N VAL A 53 -27.57 11.00 3.62
CA VAL A 53 -27.24 10.39 4.91
C VAL A 53 -27.98 11.08 6.06
N ALA A 54 -28.82 10.32 6.75
CA ALA A 54 -29.54 10.82 7.91
C ALA A 54 -28.57 11.35 9.00
N PRO A 55 -28.77 12.57 9.56
CA PRO A 55 -27.83 13.20 10.50
C PRO A 55 -27.46 12.34 11.71
N LYS A 56 -28.37 11.49 12.19
CA LYS A 56 -28.13 10.52 13.27
C LYS A 56 -26.97 9.54 12.99
N ARG A 57 -26.56 9.38 11.72
CA ARG A 57 -25.44 8.51 11.30
C ARG A 57 -24.10 9.23 11.24
N PHE A 58 -24.05 10.55 11.37
CA PHE A 58 -22.81 11.33 11.22
C PHE A 58 -21.77 10.96 12.26
N VAL A 59 -22.17 10.74 13.52
CA VAL A 59 -21.25 10.31 14.59
C VAL A 59 -20.63 8.96 14.26
N GLY A 60 -21.44 8.00 13.79
CA GLY A 60 -20.94 6.68 13.39
C GLY A 60 -19.97 6.75 12.21
N LEU A 61 -20.27 7.59 11.21
CA LEU A 61 -19.40 7.82 10.06
C LEU A 61 -18.09 8.50 10.46
N ALA A 62 -18.13 9.54 11.30
CA ALA A 62 -16.96 10.23 11.78
C ALA A 62 -16.04 9.29 12.58
N THR A 63 -16.61 8.50 13.50
CA THR A 63 -15.87 7.47 14.24
C THR A 63 -15.23 6.46 13.29
N TRP A 64 -15.95 6.00 12.28
CA TRP A 64 -15.41 5.06 11.30
C TRP A 64 -14.23 5.66 10.51
N LEU A 65 -14.35 6.92 10.05
CA LEU A 65 -13.28 7.61 9.33
C LEU A 65 -12.03 7.78 10.20
N ILE A 66 -12.19 8.20 11.45
CA ILE A 66 -11.07 8.37 12.38
C ILE A 66 -10.37 7.03 12.62
N VAL A 67 -11.14 5.97 12.91
CA VAL A 67 -10.59 4.63 13.12
C VAL A 67 -9.87 4.13 11.86
N ALA A 68 -10.42 4.36 10.67
CA ALA A 68 -9.80 3.96 9.42
C ALA A 68 -8.45 4.67 9.19
N VAL A 69 -8.37 5.99 9.41
CA VAL A 69 -7.12 6.77 9.29
C VAL A 69 -6.08 6.27 10.30
N VAL A 70 -6.45 6.14 11.57
CA VAL A 70 -5.53 5.66 12.61
C VAL A 70 -5.04 4.25 12.30
N LEU A 71 -5.93 3.34 11.92
CA LEU A 71 -5.54 1.98 11.55
C LEU A 71 -4.61 1.97 10.33
N HIS A 72 -4.86 2.82 9.33
CA HIS A 72 -4.03 2.89 8.12
C HIS A 72 -2.62 3.44 8.43
N ASP A 73 -2.55 4.63 9.04
CA ASP A 73 -1.31 5.39 9.18
C ASP A 73 -0.47 4.94 10.37
N ALA A 74 -1.10 4.62 11.50
CA ALA A 74 -0.38 4.26 12.72
C ALA A 74 -0.08 2.75 12.81
N VAL A 75 -0.82 1.90 12.08
CA VAL A 75 -0.65 0.44 12.17
C VAL A 75 -0.23 -0.16 10.83
N LEU A 76 -1.07 -0.06 9.79
CA LEU A 76 -0.83 -0.78 8.54
C LEU A 76 0.45 -0.29 7.83
N ALA A 77 0.63 1.02 7.66
CA ALA A 77 1.81 1.56 6.99
C ALA A 77 3.13 1.18 7.71
N PRO A 78 3.28 1.38 9.04
CA PRO A 78 4.48 0.95 9.76
C PRO A 78 4.73 -0.56 9.68
N VAL A 79 3.69 -1.38 9.83
CA VAL A 79 3.80 -2.85 9.73
C VAL A 79 4.27 -3.27 8.34
N LEU A 80 3.71 -2.69 7.28
CA LEU A 80 4.12 -2.99 5.91
C LEU A 80 5.55 -2.56 5.62
N VAL A 81 5.98 -1.40 6.14
CA VAL A 81 7.37 -0.95 6.04
C VAL A 81 8.30 -1.91 6.79
N ALA A 82 7.97 -2.29 8.02
CA ALA A 82 8.75 -3.22 8.81
C ALA A 82 8.85 -4.60 8.14
N ALA A 83 7.75 -5.11 7.60
CA ALA A 83 7.71 -6.37 6.84
C ALA A 83 8.56 -6.27 5.57
N GLY A 84 8.50 -5.14 4.85
CA GLY A 84 9.33 -4.87 3.68
C GLY A 84 10.82 -4.90 4.03
N LEU A 85 11.22 -4.23 5.11
CA LEU A 85 12.60 -4.22 5.59
C LEU A 85 13.07 -5.60 6.07
N ALA A 86 12.23 -6.34 6.80
CA ALA A 86 12.53 -7.71 7.21
C ALA A 86 12.72 -8.63 6.00
N PHE A 87 11.85 -8.52 5.00
CA PHE A 87 11.97 -9.26 3.75
C PHE A 87 13.26 -8.92 3.00
N LEU A 88 13.68 -7.65 2.96
CA LEU A 88 14.95 -7.25 2.36
C LEU A 88 16.15 -7.90 3.05
N ARG A 89 16.11 -8.14 4.35
CA ARG A 89 17.17 -8.88 5.07
C ARG A 89 17.18 -10.36 4.70
N VAL A 90 15.98 -10.96 4.62
CA VAL A 90 15.83 -12.40 4.35
C VAL A 90 16.12 -12.73 2.87
N ARG A 91 15.83 -11.82 1.94
CA ARG A 91 16.01 -12.06 0.50
C ARG A 91 17.44 -12.44 0.14
N GLU A 92 18.43 -11.83 0.80
CA GLU A 92 19.86 -12.03 0.52
C GLU A 92 20.26 -13.44 0.95
N ARG A 93 19.77 -13.86 2.12
CA ARG A 93 19.94 -15.22 2.64
C ARG A 93 19.28 -16.27 1.74
N LEU A 94 18.09 -15.97 1.21
CA LEU A 94 17.32 -16.86 0.33
C LEU A 94 17.70 -16.76 -1.15
N ARG A 95 18.68 -15.92 -1.51
CA ARG A 95 19.12 -15.66 -2.89
C ARG A 95 17.93 -15.39 -3.83
N ILE A 96 16.97 -14.58 -3.38
CA ILE A 96 15.79 -14.21 -4.17
C ILE A 96 16.17 -13.04 -5.08
N GLY A 97 15.96 -13.19 -6.38
CA GLY A 97 16.22 -12.13 -7.37
C GLY A 97 15.32 -10.90 -7.15
N ARG A 98 15.81 -9.71 -7.54
CA ARG A 98 15.11 -8.43 -7.32
C ARG A 98 13.69 -8.42 -7.90
N LEU A 99 13.50 -8.95 -9.11
CA LEU A 99 12.18 -9.01 -9.75
C LEU A 99 11.21 -9.90 -8.95
N ALA A 100 11.64 -11.10 -8.56
CA ALA A 100 10.81 -12.01 -7.76
C ALA A 100 10.44 -11.38 -6.42
N ALA A 101 11.38 -10.70 -5.77
CA ALA A 101 11.13 -9.96 -4.53
C ALA A 101 10.04 -8.88 -4.69
N THR A 102 10.10 -8.08 -5.76
CA THR A 102 9.08 -7.06 -6.05
C THR A 102 7.71 -7.68 -6.32
N ILE A 103 7.65 -8.77 -7.08
CA ILE A 103 6.38 -9.48 -7.36
C ILE A 103 5.76 -10.02 -6.07
N VAL A 104 6.57 -10.64 -5.20
CA VAL A 104 6.08 -11.15 -3.91
C VAL A 104 5.53 -10.03 -3.04
N GLN A 105 6.26 -8.92 -2.92
CA GLN A 105 5.78 -7.76 -2.17
C GLN A 105 4.48 -7.19 -2.75
N GLY A 106 4.42 -7.02 -4.08
CA GLY A 106 3.22 -6.54 -4.76
C GLY A 106 2.02 -7.45 -4.53
N ALA A 107 2.19 -8.77 -4.68
CA ALA A 107 1.12 -9.75 -4.46
C ALA A 107 0.59 -9.72 -3.01
N LEU A 108 1.48 -9.63 -2.03
CA LEU A 108 1.10 -9.53 -0.62
C LEU A 108 0.38 -8.21 -0.30
N VAL A 109 0.85 -7.08 -0.85
CA VAL A 109 0.19 -5.78 -0.67
C VAL A 109 -1.21 -5.79 -1.28
N VAL A 110 -1.36 -6.30 -2.51
CA VAL A 110 -2.66 -6.41 -3.17
C VAL A 110 -3.60 -7.32 -2.36
N ALA A 111 -3.15 -8.50 -1.95
CA ALA A 111 -3.97 -9.41 -1.14
C ALA A 111 -4.36 -8.78 0.21
N GLY A 112 -3.44 -8.07 0.86
CA GLY A 112 -3.66 -7.34 2.10
C GLY A 112 -4.71 -6.23 1.95
N VAL A 113 -4.58 -5.38 0.93
CA VAL A 113 -5.53 -4.29 0.66
C VAL A 113 -6.93 -4.84 0.36
N LEU A 114 -7.03 -5.85 -0.50
CA LEU A 114 -8.31 -6.50 -0.81
C LEU A 114 -8.94 -7.18 0.41
N THR A 115 -8.11 -7.72 1.31
CA THR A 115 -8.59 -8.25 2.61
C THR A 115 -9.10 -7.12 3.50
N ALA A 116 -8.39 -6.00 3.60
CA ALA A 116 -8.81 -4.83 4.38
C ALA A 116 -10.18 -4.28 3.90
N ILE A 117 -10.44 -4.34 2.59
CA ILE A 117 -11.73 -3.96 2.00
C ILE A 117 -12.80 -5.06 2.22
N GLY A 118 -12.43 -6.33 2.05
CA GLY A 118 -13.36 -7.46 2.11
C GLY A 118 -13.83 -7.81 3.53
N VAL A 119 -12.98 -7.63 4.54
CA VAL A 119 -13.29 -8.01 5.94
C VAL A 119 -14.48 -7.22 6.52
N PRO A 120 -14.57 -5.89 6.37
CA PRO A 120 -15.77 -5.15 6.76
C PRO A 120 -17.05 -5.69 6.10
N GLY A 121 -16.98 -6.03 4.80
CA GLY A 121 -18.09 -6.65 4.07
C GLY A 121 -18.47 -8.02 4.63
N LEU A 122 -17.49 -8.87 4.95
CA LEU A 122 -17.71 -10.17 5.59
C LEU A 122 -18.39 -10.03 6.96
N LEU A 123 -17.93 -9.08 7.78
CA LEU A 123 -18.52 -8.82 9.10
C LEU A 123 -19.94 -8.27 8.97
N ALA A 124 -20.20 -7.39 8.01
CA ALA A 124 -21.52 -6.87 7.72
C ALA A 124 -22.47 -7.96 7.21
N ASN A 125 -22.00 -8.83 6.31
CA ASN A 125 -22.75 -9.97 5.79
C ASN A 125 -23.21 -10.91 6.94
N ARG A 126 -22.30 -11.25 7.87
CA ARG A 126 -22.60 -12.13 9.02
C ARG A 126 -23.61 -11.56 10.01
N ARG A 127 -23.73 -10.23 10.12
CA ARG A 127 -24.67 -9.57 11.04
C ARG A 127 -26.07 -9.37 10.44
N GLY A 128 -26.25 -9.72 9.17
CA GLY A 128 -27.41 -9.31 8.39
C GLY A 128 -27.22 -7.87 7.89
N SER A 129 -27.20 -7.69 6.57
CA SER A 129 -27.06 -6.38 5.93
C SER A 129 -28.36 -6.02 5.22
N ALA A 130 -28.83 -4.78 5.41
CA ALA A 130 -29.95 -4.24 4.63
C ALA A 130 -29.59 -4.01 3.15
N ASN A 131 -28.30 -3.89 2.83
CA ASN A 131 -27.82 -3.84 1.45
C ASN A 131 -27.74 -5.27 0.88
N MET A 132 -28.59 -5.58 -0.10
CA MET A 132 -28.69 -6.89 -0.75
C MET A 132 -27.36 -7.34 -1.38
N THR A 133 -26.59 -6.42 -1.97
CA THR A 133 -25.29 -6.76 -2.58
C THR A 133 -24.32 -7.30 -1.53
N ILE A 134 -24.34 -6.74 -0.31
CA ILE A 134 -23.51 -7.24 0.79
C ILE A 134 -24.06 -8.57 1.31
N ALA A 135 -25.39 -8.74 1.37
CA ALA A 135 -26.02 -9.95 1.91
C ALA A 135 -25.79 -11.20 1.04
N THR A 136 -25.69 -11.04 -0.29
CA THR A 136 -25.52 -12.18 -1.21
C THR A 136 -24.07 -12.46 -1.59
N THR A 137 -23.15 -11.53 -1.34
CA THR A 137 -21.74 -11.71 -1.72
C THR A 137 -21.03 -12.69 -0.79
N PRO A 138 -20.41 -13.77 -1.31
CA PRO A 138 -19.65 -14.72 -0.50
C PRO A 138 -18.26 -14.17 -0.17
N TYR A 139 -18.18 -13.14 0.67
CA TYR A 139 -16.93 -12.43 0.99
C TYR A 139 -15.79 -13.34 1.44
N LEU A 140 -16.09 -14.39 2.21
CA LEU A 140 -15.07 -15.35 2.64
C LEU A 140 -14.43 -16.06 1.45
N LEU A 141 -15.23 -16.49 0.47
CA LEU A 141 -14.74 -17.09 -0.76
C LEU A 141 -13.94 -16.09 -1.58
N SER A 142 -14.43 -14.85 -1.73
CA SER A 142 -13.71 -13.80 -2.46
C SER A 142 -12.33 -13.53 -1.86
N VAL A 143 -12.23 -13.40 -0.54
CA VAL A 143 -10.94 -13.21 0.15
C VAL A 143 -10.05 -14.45 -0.02
N ALA A 144 -10.61 -15.66 0.12
CA ALA A 144 -9.85 -16.90 -0.08
C ALA A 144 -9.28 -16.98 -1.50
N VAL A 145 -10.07 -16.66 -2.53
CA VAL A 145 -9.62 -16.65 -3.93
C VAL A 145 -8.48 -15.66 -4.15
N VAL A 146 -8.55 -14.47 -3.56
CA VAL A 146 -7.47 -13.47 -3.64
C VAL A 146 -6.17 -14.02 -3.03
N TRP A 147 -6.24 -14.66 -1.86
CA TRP A 147 -5.06 -15.25 -1.22
C TRP A 147 -4.50 -16.44 -2.00
N VAL A 148 -5.36 -17.28 -2.56
CA VAL A 148 -4.94 -18.39 -3.46
C VAL A 148 -4.24 -17.83 -4.69
N ALA A 149 -4.81 -16.82 -5.35
CA ALA A 149 -4.20 -16.17 -6.50
C ALA A 149 -2.84 -15.55 -6.15
N ALA A 150 -2.74 -14.85 -5.02
CA ALA A 150 -1.48 -14.29 -4.54
C ALA A 150 -0.44 -15.39 -4.28
N ALA A 151 -0.84 -16.50 -3.64
CA ALA A 151 0.04 -17.64 -3.39
C ALA A 151 0.55 -18.26 -4.70
N VAL A 152 -0.30 -18.41 -5.71
CA VAL A 152 0.08 -18.91 -7.05
C VAL A 152 1.08 -17.97 -7.71
N VAL A 153 0.84 -16.66 -7.70
CA VAL A 153 1.75 -15.65 -8.26
C VAL A 153 3.11 -15.67 -7.56
N ILE A 154 3.11 -15.74 -6.22
CA ILE A 154 4.33 -15.85 -5.40
C ILE A 154 5.11 -17.12 -5.75
N ALA A 155 4.43 -18.27 -5.80
CA ALA A 155 5.07 -19.54 -6.14
C ALA A 155 5.69 -19.50 -7.54
N ALA A 156 4.97 -18.97 -8.53
CA ALA A 156 5.48 -18.80 -9.89
C ALA A 156 6.73 -17.90 -9.92
N ALA A 157 6.69 -16.75 -9.24
CA ALA A 157 7.81 -15.81 -9.18
C ALA A 157 9.08 -16.43 -8.55
N LEU A 158 8.92 -17.33 -7.57
CA LEU A 158 10.03 -17.96 -6.88
C LEU A 158 10.58 -19.21 -7.60
N VAL A 159 9.73 -19.98 -8.28
CA VAL A 159 10.11 -21.28 -8.86
C VAL A 159 10.52 -21.16 -10.32
N LEU A 160 9.81 -20.36 -11.12
CA LEU A 160 9.96 -20.34 -12.58
C LEU A 160 11.38 -19.95 -13.05
N PRO A 161 12.04 -18.91 -12.48
CA PRO A 161 13.41 -18.57 -12.89
C PRO A 161 14.39 -19.73 -12.68
N ARG A 162 14.28 -20.43 -11.55
CA ARG A 162 15.15 -21.57 -11.21
C ARG A 162 14.88 -22.77 -12.11
N ALA A 163 13.64 -23.01 -12.48
CA ALA A 163 13.27 -24.08 -13.40
C ALA A 163 13.82 -23.84 -14.81
N ILE A 164 13.76 -22.59 -15.30
CA ILE A 164 14.31 -22.18 -16.60
C ILE A 164 15.83 -22.35 -16.62
N GLU A 165 16.55 -21.86 -15.60
CA GLU A 165 18.01 -22.02 -15.50
C GLU A 165 18.44 -23.49 -15.46
N ARG A 166 17.73 -24.34 -14.70
CA ARG A 166 18.00 -25.78 -14.65
C ARG A 166 17.80 -26.46 -16.00
N ARG A 167 16.79 -26.04 -16.76
CA ARG A 167 16.53 -26.59 -18.10
C ARG A 167 17.58 -26.15 -19.11
N ALA A 168 18.05 -24.91 -19.02
CA ALA A 168 19.11 -24.39 -19.88
C ALA A 168 20.46 -25.11 -19.65
N ARG A 169 20.78 -25.49 -18.40
CA ARG A 169 22.02 -26.24 -18.07
C ARG A 169 22.00 -27.73 -18.44
N ARG A 170 20.83 -28.28 -18.75
CA ARG A 170 20.66 -29.69 -19.15
C ARG A 170 20.72 -29.90 -20.67
N LYS A 171 20.63 -28.83 -21.44
CA LYS A 171 20.87 -28.83 -22.89
C LYS A 171 22.31 -28.46 -23.14
#